data_AF-A0A8S3FYA6-F1
#
_entry.id   AF-A0A8S3FYA6-F1
#
_cell.length_a   1.000
_cell.length_b   1.000
_cell.length_c   1.000
_cell.angle_alpha   90.00
_cell.angle_beta   90.00
_cell.angle_gamma   90.00
#
_symmetry.space_group_name_H-M   'P 1'
#
loop_
_entity.id
_entity.type
_entity.pdbx_description
1 polymer ?
#
loop_
_entity_poly.entity_id
_entity_poly.type
_entity_poly.pdbx_seq_one_letter_code
_entity_poly.pdbx_strand_id
1 'polypeptide(L)'
;MSEISGETAAKSGKKAQKPTVESKRPESETVDYFELVYECVVERRNFLSVVSLNPRDPVEPDIDVAILKALLNATSSSESIKTYNSRKYEQFRLALEWKRPDIVKKFIMTDDEDWK
;
A
#
# COMPACT_ATOMS: atom_id res chain seq x y z
N MET A 1 -11.73 -87.06 -27.33
CA MET A 1 -13.18 -86.87 -27.53
C MET A 1 -13.80 -86.53 -26.19
N SER A 2 -14.79 -85.65 -26.23
CA SER A 2 -15.65 -85.16 -25.13
C SER A 2 -15.23 -83.86 -24.45
N GLU A 3 -16.05 -82.87 -24.80
CA GLU A 3 -16.16 -81.44 -24.54
C GLU A 3 -16.72 -81.11 -23.14
N ILE A 4 -16.23 -80.04 -22.50
CA ILE A 4 -16.83 -78.69 -22.28
C ILE A 4 -17.75 -78.60 -21.06
N SER A 5 -17.46 -77.63 -20.19
CA SER A 5 -18.35 -76.51 -19.80
C SER A 5 -18.35 -76.22 -18.30
N GLY A 6 -18.15 -74.95 -17.93
CA GLY A 6 -18.28 -74.48 -16.56
C GLY A 6 -17.69 -73.10 -16.29
N GLU A 7 -18.11 -72.11 -17.07
CA GLU A 7 -18.07 -70.65 -16.82
C GLU A 7 -18.48 -70.32 -15.37
N THR A 8 -17.86 -69.43 -14.58
CA THR A 8 -17.79 -67.96 -14.69
C THR A 8 -17.13 -67.39 -13.41
N ALA A 9 -16.73 -66.12 -13.50
CA ALA A 9 -16.79 -65.08 -12.46
C ALA A 9 -15.44 -64.44 -12.07
N ALA A 10 -15.29 -63.23 -12.59
CA ALA A 10 -14.26 -62.25 -12.29
C ALA A 10 -14.10 -61.97 -10.79
N LYS A 11 -12.87 -61.69 -10.36
CA LYS A 11 -12.60 -60.60 -9.41
C LYS A 11 -11.14 -60.14 -9.48
N SER A 12 -11.00 -58.98 -10.12
CA SER A 12 -9.95 -57.98 -9.96
C SER A 12 -9.44 -57.89 -8.52
N GLY A 13 -8.13 -58.09 -8.35
CA GLY A 13 -7.39 -57.84 -7.11
C GLY A 13 -6.32 -56.76 -7.33
N LYS A 14 -6.74 -55.52 -7.60
CA LYS A 14 -5.90 -54.32 -7.39
C LYS A 14 -5.73 -54.10 -5.89
N LYS A 15 -4.49 -53.94 -5.40
CA LYS A 15 -4.08 -53.19 -4.19
C LYS A 15 -2.54 -53.31 -4.06
N ALA A 16 -1.75 -52.29 -3.80
CA ALA A 16 -2.01 -50.87 -3.61
C ALA A 16 -0.73 -50.11 -3.98
N GLN A 17 -0.78 -49.32 -5.05
CA GLN A 17 0.22 -48.27 -5.26
C GLN A 17 -0.09 -47.18 -4.23
N LYS A 18 0.79 -47.03 -3.25
CA LYS A 18 0.75 -45.94 -2.29
C LYS A 18 0.82 -44.65 -3.10
N PRO A 19 -0.16 -43.74 -3.05
CA PRO A 19 -0.02 -42.46 -3.73
C PRO A 19 1.08 -41.71 -2.98
N THR A 20 2.22 -41.53 -3.65
CA THR A 20 3.15 -40.46 -3.32
C THR A 20 2.38 -39.18 -3.60
N VAL A 21 1.70 -38.67 -2.59
CA VAL A 21 1.20 -37.31 -2.59
C VAL A 21 2.45 -36.45 -2.63
N GLU A 22 2.87 -36.09 -3.85
CA GLU A 22 3.71 -34.92 -4.04
C GLU A 22 2.94 -33.77 -3.39
N SER A 23 3.39 -33.42 -2.19
CA SER A 23 3.04 -32.17 -1.55
C SER A 23 3.51 -31.09 -2.52
N LYS A 24 2.60 -30.64 -3.39
CA LYS A 24 2.74 -29.36 -4.06
C LYS A 24 2.91 -28.36 -2.94
N ARG A 25 4.15 -27.98 -2.66
CA ARG A 25 4.43 -26.76 -1.90
C ARG A 25 3.61 -25.68 -2.59
N PRO A 26 2.81 -24.90 -1.86
CA PRO A 26 2.22 -23.71 -2.46
C PRO A 26 3.38 -22.92 -3.07
N GLU A 27 3.33 -22.69 -4.37
CA GLU A 27 4.23 -21.76 -5.04
C GLU A 27 4.18 -20.48 -4.21
N SER A 28 5.31 -20.14 -3.59
CA SER A 28 5.39 -18.92 -2.81
C SER A 28 5.03 -17.79 -3.75
N GLU A 29 3.97 -17.03 -3.46
CA GLU A 29 3.76 -15.71 -4.04
C GLU A 29 5.05 -14.93 -3.85
N THR A 30 5.88 -14.88 -4.88
CA THR A 30 7.07 -14.04 -4.88
C THR A 30 6.56 -12.63 -5.03
N VAL A 31 6.44 -11.93 -3.91
CA VAL A 31 6.07 -10.51 -3.88
C VAL A 31 7.09 -9.74 -4.73
N ASP A 32 6.62 -9.10 -5.79
CA ASP A 32 7.45 -8.21 -6.60
C ASP A 32 7.62 -6.89 -5.86
N TYR A 33 8.73 -6.79 -5.12
CA TYR A 33 9.09 -5.57 -4.40
C TYR A 33 9.36 -4.38 -5.35
N PHE A 34 9.71 -4.62 -6.60
CA PHE A 34 9.95 -3.55 -7.56
C PHE A 34 8.63 -2.89 -7.97
N GLU A 35 7.60 -3.69 -8.22
CA GLU A 35 6.25 -3.21 -8.52
C GLU A 35 5.68 -2.40 -7.35
N LEU A 36 5.83 -2.88 -6.11
CA LEU A 36 5.39 -2.16 -4.92
C LEU A 36 6.09 -0.80 -4.76
N VAL A 37 7.41 -0.74 -5.00
CA VAL A 37 8.16 0.52 -4.91
C VAL A 37 7.74 1.46 -6.04
N TYR A 38 7.55 0.95 -7.25
CA TYR A 38 7.11 1.74 -8.41
C TYR A 38 5.74 2.38 -8.14
N GLU A 39 4.77 1.62 -7.64
CA GLU A 39 3.44 2.13 -7.26
C GLU A 39 3.56 3.29 -6.27
N CYS A 40 4.39 3.15 -5.23
CA CYS A 40 4.57 4.19 -4.21
C CYS A 40 5.18 5.48 -4.80
N VAL A 41 6.21 5.34 -5.64
CA VAL A 41 6.99 6.48 -6.16
C VAL A 41 6.26 7.18 -7.30
N VAL A 42 5.59 6.43 -8.18
CA VAL A 42 5.00 6.96 -9.42
C VAL A 42 3.52 7.28 -9.24
N GLU A 43 2.74 6.32 -8.72
CA GLU A 43 1.28 6.43 -8.69
C GLU A 43 0.79 7.15 -7.43
N ARG A 44 1.44 6.89 -6.29
CA ARG A 44 1.03 7.41 -4.96
C ARG A 44 1.95 8.47 -4.40
N ARG A 45 2.66 9.20 -5.27
CA ARG A 45 3.67 10.21 -4.89
C ARG A 45 3.20 11.24 -3.85
N ASN A 46 1.91 11.59 -3.84
CA ASN A 46 1.35 12.58 -2.91
C ASN A 46 1.33 12.08 -1.45
N PHE A 47 1.42 10.76 -1.25
CA PHE A 47 1.50 10.11 0.05
C PHE A 47 2.94 9.76 0.46
N LEU A 48 3.91 10.04 -0.41
CA LEU A 48 5.33 9.81 -0.13
C LEU A 48 5.97 11.10 0.38
N SER A 49 6.58 11.05 1.57
CA SER A 49 7.34 12.15 2.15
C SER A 49 8.77 11.69 2.43
N VAL A 50 9.74 12.45 1.94
CA VAL A 50 11.17 12.16 2.08
C VAL A 50 11.80 13.16 3.03
N VAL A 51 12.48 12.67 4.06
CA VAL A 51 13.22 13.48 5.03
C VAL A 51 14.68 13.11 4.93
N SER A 52 15.53 14.08 4.58
CA SER A 52 16.99 13.89 4.62
C SER A 52 17.46 13.95 6.06
N LEU A 53 18.12 12.89 6.53
CA LEU A 53 18.84 12.86 7.81
C LEU A 53 20.35 13.06 7.62
N ASN A 54 20.75 13.67 6.50
CA ASN A 54 22.17 13.83 6.18
C ASN A 54 22.83 14.76 7.21
N PRO A 55 23.83 14.28 7.98
CA PRO A 55 24.49 15.08 9.00
C PRO A 55 25.31 16.26 8.44
N ARG A 56 25.49 16.31 7.12
CA ARG A 56 26.15 17.43 6.43
C ARG A 56 25.18 18.58 6.10
N ASP A 57 23.88 18.38 6.25
CA ASP A 57 22.91 19.43 5.99
C ASP A 57 22.97 20.46 7.14
N PRO A 58 23.05 21.77 6.83
CA PRO A 58 23.25 22.81 7.85
C PRO A 58 22.03 23.07 8.73
N VAL A 59 20.89 22.44 8.42
CA VAL A 59 19.62 22.60 9.13
C VAL A 59 19.15 21.23 9.52
N GLU A 60 18.98 21.00 10.83
CA GLU A 60 18.40 19.77 11.34
C GLU A 60 16.96 19.62 10.81
N PRO A 61 16.57 18.46 10.28
CA PRO A 61 15.24 18.25 9.75
C PRO A 61 14.21 18.31 10.89
N ASP A 62 13.34 19.31 10.83
CA ASP A 62 12.17 19.42 11.70
C ASP A 62 11.16 18.33 11.32
N ILE A 63 11.17 17.23 12.08
CA ILE A 63 10.33 16.06 11.83
C ILE A 63 8.85 16.41 11.95
N ASP A 64 8.47 17.29 12.88
CA ASP A 64 7.09 17.71 13.05
C ASP A 64 6.58 18.46 11.81
N VAL A 65 7.42 19.31 11.19
CA VAL A 65 7.10 19.93 9.89
C VAL A 65 6.92 18.88 8.82
N ALA A 66 7.81 17.90 8.76
CA ALA A 66 7.75 16.88 7.73
C ALA A 66 6.46 16.06 7.81
N ILE A 67 6.08 15.65 9.02
CA ILE A 67 4.83 14.91 9.26
C ILE A 67 3.63 15.80 8.93
N LEU A 68 3.61 17.04 9.41
CA LEU A 68 2.50 17.95 9.12
C LEU A 68 2.37 18.20 7.62
N LYS A 69 3.46 18.42 6.89
CA LYS A 69 3.44 18.54 5.42
C LYS A 69 2.86 17.30 4.74
N ALA A 70 3.21 16.11 5.21
CA ALA A 70 2.66 14.86 4.70
C ALA A 70 1.13 14.81 4.86
N LEU A 71 0.64 15.21 6.04
CA LEU A 71 -0.80 15.29 6.31
C LEU A 71 -1.49 16.33 5.44
N LEU A 72 -0.89 17.51 5.27
CA LEU A 72 -1.46 18.57 4.43
C LEU A 72 -1.55 18.13 2.96
N ASN A 73 -0.53 17.45 2.45
CA ASN A 73 -0.52 16.88 1.10
C ASN A 73 -1.60 15.82 0.91
N ALA A 74 -1.73 14.89 1.87
CA ALA A 74 -2.78 13.88 1.84
C ALA A 74 -4.18 14.51 1.84
N THR A 75 -4.38 15.57 2.62
CA THR A 75 -5.63 16.33 2.68
C THR A 75 -5.95 17.02 1.35
N SER A 76 -4.95 17.59 0.68
CA SER A 76 -5.09 18.19 -0.66
C SER A 76 -5.55 17.19 -1.71
N SER A 77 -5.08 15.95 -1.63
CA SER A 77 -5.42 14.85 -2.55
C SER A 77 -6.66 14.06 -2.14
N SER A 78 -7.31 14.40 -1.02
CA SER A 78 -8.43 13.61 -0.51
C SER A 78 -9.70 13.80 -1.33
N GLU A 79 -10.24 12.71 -1.86
CA GLU A 79 -11.54 12.67 -2.53
C GLU A 79 -12.71 12.87 -1.55
N SER A 80 -12.50 12.60 -0.26
CA SER A 80 -13.55 12.76 0.75
C SER A 80 -13.91 14.23 1.01
N ILE A 81 -12.97 15.15 0.74
CA ILE A 81 -13.16 16.58 0.93
C ILE A 81 -13.43 17.21 -0.44
N LYS A 82 -14.70 17.53 -0.70
CA LYS A 82 -15.17 17.90 -2.04
C LYS A 82 -14.93 19.36 -2.41
N THR A 83 -14.86 20.27 -1.44
CA THR A 83 -14.71 21.71 -1.72
C THR A 83 -13.30 22.18 -1.38
N TYR A 84 -12.81 23.14 -2.16
CA TYR A 84 -11.55 23.82 -1.93
C TYR A 84 -11.48 24.42 -0.52
N ASN A 85 -12.53 25.15 -0.12
CA ASN A 85 -12.61 25.80 1.20
C ASN A 85 -12.59 24.80 2.35
N SER A 86 -13.27 23.65 2.22
CA SER A 86 -13.21 22.59 3.24
C SER A 86 -11.82 21.98 3.35
N ARG A 87 -11.08 21.82 2.23
CA ARG A 87 -9.69 21.32 2.27
C ARG A 87 -8.79 22.30 3.01
N LYS A 88 -8.85 23.58 2.64
CA LYS A 88 -8.08 24.64 3.31
C LYS A 88 -8.43 24.71 4.79
N TYR A 89 -9.71 24.68 5.15
CA TYR A 89 -10.15 24.66 6.54
C TYR A 89 -9.54 23.51 7.35
N GLU A 90 -9.57 22.27 6.84
CA GLU A 90 -8.93 21.13 7.51
C GLU A 90 -7.42 21.31 7.65
N GLN A 91 -6.77 21.85 6.61
CA GLN A 91 -5.34 22.16 6.66
C GLN A 91 -5.01 23.20 7.74
N PHE A 92 -5.82 24.26 7.87
CA PHE A 92 -5.68 25.23 8.96
C PHE A 92 -5.86 24.60 10.32
N ARG A 93 -6.92 23.79 10.47
CA ARG A 93 -7.22 23.09 11.73
C ARG A 93 -6.03 22.24 12.17
N LEU A 94 -5.43 21.48 11.25
CA LEU A 94 -4.24 20.67 11.51
C LEU A 94 -3.03 21.52 11.92
N ALA A 95 -2.76 22.62 11.21
CA ALA A 95 -1.64 23.50 11.55
C ALA A 95 -1.79 24.15 12.93
N LEU A 96 -3.01 24.52 13.32
CA LEU A 96 -3.32 25.06 14.65
C LEU A 96 -3.18 23.99 15.74
N GLU A 97 -3.68 22.78 15.49
CA GLU A 97 -3.60 21.64 16.42
C GLU A 97 -2.13 21.29 16.74
N TRP A 98 -1.27 21.35 15.73
CA TRP A 98 0.17 21.10 15.85
C TRP A 98 0.96 22.32 16.34
N LYS A 99 0.30 23.45 16.61
CA LYS A 99 0.92 24.72 17.02
C LYS A 99 2.00 25.21 16.04
N ARG A 100 1.76 25.02 14.74
CA ARG A 100 2.66 25.41 13.63
C ARG A 100 2.05 26.51 12.75
N PRO A 101 1.88 27.74 13.28
CA PRO A 101 1.35 28.85 12.48
C PRO A 101 2.28 29.26 11.34
N ASP A 102 3.58 28.93 11.43
CA ASP A 102 4.57 29.17 10.39
C ASP A 102 4.28 28.39 9.09
N ILE A 103 3.59 27.25 9.20
CA ILE A 103 3.19 26.42 8.05
C ILE A 103 2.02 27.03 7.29
N VAL A 104 1.13 27.73 7.98
CA VAL A 104 -0.07 28.33 7.38
C VAL A 104 0.29 29.25 6.23
N LYS A 105 1.17 30.22 6.49
CA LYS A 105 1.58 31.20 5.48
C LYS A 105 2.44 30.59 4.38
N LYS A 106 3.23 29.55 4.70
CA LYS A 106 4.18 28.95 3.76
C LYS A 106 3.56 27.92 2.83
N PHE A 107 2.52 27.20 3.28
CA PHE A 107 2.02 26.01 2.60
C PHE A 107 0.50 25.97 2.41
N ILE A 108 -0.27 26.72 3.20
CA ILE A 108 -1.73 26.69 3.15
C ILE A 108 -2.27 27.92 2.44
N MET A 109 -1.86 29.13 2.84
CA MET A 109 -2.32 30.39 2.27
C MET A 109 -1.30 30.95 1.28
N THR A 110 -1.10 30.24 0.17
CA THR A 110 -0.13 30.64 -0.86
C THR A 110 -0.71 31.63 -1.84
N ASP A 111 -2.04 31.64 -2.02
CA ASP A 111 -2.71 32.47 -3.00
C ASP A 111 -3.37 33.68 -2.31
N ASP A 112 -3.39 34.83 -2.99
CA ASP A 112 -3.99 36.05 -2.44
C ASP A 112 -5.50 35.89 -2.14
N GLU A 113 -6.18 35.01 -2.88
CA GLU A 113 -7.59 34.67 -2.66
C GLU A 113 -7.83 33.81 -1.42
N ASP A 114 -6.79 33.18 -0.85
CA ASP A 114 -6.94 32.39 0.38
C ASP A 114 -7.23 33.27 1.62
N TRP A 115 -6.91 34.57 1.55
CA TRP A 115 -7.01 35.52 2.67
C TRP A 115 -8.33 36.30 2.74
N LYS A 116 -9.25 36.08 1.79
CA LYS A 116 -10.53 36.78 1.70
C LYS A 116 -11.67 35.95 2.31
#